data_AF-A0A117PZ96-F1
#
_entry.id   AF-A0A117PZ96-F1
#
_cell.length_a   1.000
_cell.length_b   1.000
_cell.length_c   1.000
_cell.angle_alpha   90.00
_cell.angle_beta   90.00
_cell.angle_gamma   90.00
#
_symmetry.space_group_name_H-M   'P 1'
#
loop_
_entity.id
_entity.type
_entity.pdbx_description
1 polymer ?
#
loop_
_entity_poly.entity_id
_entity_poly.type
_entity_poly.pdbx_seq_one_letter_code
_entity_poly.pdbx_strand_id
1 'polypeptide(L)'
;MSTHHLGRAAAVLAAALTLATATTGLTAYAADPYDTTGKRATAMRSDGGAGQCDDAPDGWEGDGLCLNAADNRKVDAYLARARAAEPSISHEVRAAAVLSKAELVGFDYRLKSPDSLKRKVATDLKEHPERNTDDVLARLGDAVRYTLQWPDGRYVKGVTIASTVLSGWGNDTTKWSNTWGREKGYKGLNTGWRAPGSRQLFEVQFHTPASKFAQEATHKLYEEQRLPSTSPERKKELQHQQDAIFAAVPVPDGAPALSSPTARPASAA
;
A
#
# COMPACT_ATOMS: atom_id res chain seq x y z
N MET A 1 45.84 17.76 3.33
CA MET A 1 45.07 16.89 4.26
C MET A 1 43.68 17.51 4.38
N SER A 2 42.74 17.21 3.46
CA SER A 2 41.72 16.13 3.56
C SER A 2 40.96 16.19 4.90
N THR A 3 39.65 16.36 4.98
CA THR A 3 38.58 15.92 4.07
C THR A 3 37.33 16.81 4.15
N HIS A 4 36.89 17.29 2.98
CA HIS A 4 35.49 17.58 2.68
C HIS A 4 34.75 16.26 2.48
N HIS A 5 33.56 16.07 3.06
CA HIS A 5 32.46 15.24 2.52
C HIS A 5 31.22 15.31 3.44
N LEU A 6 30.65 16.51 3.58
CA LEU A 6 29.29 16.72 4.12
C LEU A 6 28.61 17.73 3.21
N GLY A 7 28.07 17.26 2.10
CA GLY A 7 27.42 18.14 1.11
C GLY A 7 27.41 17.55 -0.28
N ARG A 8 26.68 16.44 -0.48
CA ARG A 8 26.31 15.89 -1.79
C ARG A 8 25.33 14.72 -1.60
N ALA A 9 24.11 15.01 -1.18
CA ALA A 9 23.00 14.06 -1.25
C ALA A 9 21.61 14.71 -1.40
N ALA A 10 21.49 16.05 -1.37
CA ALA A 10 20.19 16.75 -1.42
C ALA A 10 19.96 17.57 -2.70
N ALA A 11 20.78 17.43 -3.74
CA ALA A 11 20.81 18.38 -4.87
C ALA A 11 20.40 17.82 -6.25
N VAL A 12 19.87 16.59 -6.36
CA VAL A 12 19.62 15.99 -7.69
C VAL A 12 18.16 16.05 -8.18
N LEU A 13 17.16 16.34 -7.33
CA LEU A 13 15.76 16.36 -7.81
C LEU A 13 15.22 17.72 -8.30
N ALA A 14 16.01 18.80 -8.30
CA ALA A 14 15.50 20.14 -8.62
C ALA A 14 15.66 20.57 -10.10
N ALA A 15 16.19 19.73 -11.00
CA ALA A 15 16.66 20.18 -12.32
C ALA A 15 16.11 19.39 -13.53
N ALA A 16 14.88 18.86 -13.46
CA ALA A 16 14.27 18.19 -14.61
C ALA A 16 12.84 18.69 -14.87
N LEU A 17 12.72 19.93 -15.33
CA LEU A 17 11.49 20.41 -15.97
C LEU A 17 11.84 21.36 -17.12
N THR A 18 12.29 20.79 -18.24
CA THR A 18 12.34 21.50 -19.53
C THR A 18 11.88 20.59 -20.65
N LEU A 19 11.02 21.16 -21.51
CA LEU A 19 10.17 20.57 -22.54
C LEU A 19 10.81 19.54 -23.47
N ALA A 20 10.00 18.55 -23.89
CA ALA A 20 10.06 17.98 -25.23
C ALA A 20 8.65 17.60 -25.73
N THR A 21 8.29 18.15 -26.88
CA THR A 21 7.07 17.91 -27.67
C THR A 21 7.25 16.76 -28.67
N ALA A 22 6.13 16.10 -29.03
CA ALA A 22 5.91 15.15 -30.16
C ALA A 22 6.60 13.78 -30.05
N THR A 23 6.05 12.61 -30.43
CA THR A 23 4.79 12.17 -31.07
C THR A 23 4.64 10.65 -30.85
N THR A 24 3.38 10.18 -30.84
CA THR A 24 2.88 8.82 -31.17
C THR A 24 3.48 7.55 -30.55
N GLY A 25 2.59 6.73 -29.97
CA GLY A 25 2.84 5.33 -29.61
C GLY A 25 1.90 4.87 -28.51
N LEU A 26 0.76 4.30 -28.89
CA LEU A 26 -0.18 3.65 -27.98
C LEU A 26 0.49 2.46 -27.31
N THR A 27 0.31 2.30 -25.99
CA THR A 27 -0.01 1.00 -25.37
C THR A 27 -0.69 1.29 -24.03
N ALA A 28 -1.96 0.89 -23.93
CA ALA A 28 -2.69 0.82 -22.68
C ALA A 28 -2.07 -0.29 -21.84
N TYR A 29 -1.73 0.00 -20.58
CA TYR A 29 -1.27 -1.05 -19.67
C TYR A 29 -2.48 -1.70 -19.03
N ALA A 30 -2.77 -2.92 -19.50
CA ALA A 30 -3.73 -3.83 -18.89
C ALA A 30 -3.18 -4.36 -17.56
N ALA A 31 -4.06 -4.49 -16.58
CA ALA A 31 -3.78 -5.24 -15.37
C ALA A 31 -3.97 -6.74 -15.67
N ASP A 32 -2.90 -7.52 -15.56
CA ASP A 32 -2.98 -8.98 -15.65
C ASP A 32 -3.46 -9.58 -14.31
N PRO A 33 -4.46 -10.48 -14.33
CA PRO A 33 -4.85 -11.29 -13.19
C PRO A 33 -4.30 -12.71 -13.32
N TYR A 34 -3.79 -13.27 -12.21
CA TYR A 34 -3.67 -14.72 -12.02
C TYR A 34 -4.03 -15.03 -10.56
N ASP A 35 -5.10 -15.80 -10.35
CA ASP A 35 -4.97 -17.21 -9.97
C ASP A 35 -6.34 -17.91 -10.02
N THR A 36 -6.29 -19.14 -10.55
CA THR A 36 -7.37 -20.10 -10.75
C THR A 36 -7.36 -21.13 -9.63
N THR A 37 -8.44 -21.28 -8.89
CA THR A 37 -8.88 -22.59 -8.40
C THR A 37 -10.38 -22.59 -8.16
N GLY A 38 -11.08 -23.49 -8.86
CA GLY A 38 -12.52 -23.68 -8.72
C GLY A 38 -12.87 -24.48 -7.47
N LYS A 39 -13.99 -24.11 -6.83
CA LYS A 39 -14.91 -25.02 -6.14
C LYS A 39 -16.30 -24.39 -6.15
N ARG A 40 -17.26 -25.10 -6.76
CA ARG A 40 -18.69 -24.80 -6.69
C ARG A 40 -19.20 -25.06 -5.28
N ALA A 41 -19.96 -24.12 -4.74
CA ALA A 41 -20.97 -24.38 -3.71
C ALA A 41 -22.18 -23.46 -3.95
N THR A 42 -23.33 -24.09 -4.19
CA THR A 42 -24.67 -23.48 -4.22
C THR A 42 -25.13 -23.14 -2.80
N ALA A 43 -25.54 -21.89 -2.54
CA ALA A 43 -26.54 -21.58 -1.51
C ALA A 43 -27.13 -20.16 -1.69
N MET A 44 -28.46 -20.12 -1.68
CA MET A 44 -29.40 -19.02 -1.39
C MET A 44 -28.96 -17.56 -1.50
N ARG A 45 -29.65 -16.86 -2.42
CA ARG A 45 -29.80 -15.41 -2.44
C ARG A 45 -30.45 -14.93 -1.15
N SER A 46 -29.72 -14.15 -0.36
CA SER A 46 -30.30 -13.12 0.49
C SER A 46 -30.17 -11.79 -0.24
N ASP A 47 -31.31 -11.13 -0.46
CA ASP A 47 -31.42 -9.79 -1.01
C ASP A 47 -30.52 -8.80 -0.28
N GLY A 48 -29.75 -8.05 -1.06
CA GLY A 48 -28.73 -7.11 -0.60
C GLY A 48 -27.75 -6.84 -1.74
N GLY A 49 -28.29 -6.37 -2.87
CA GLY A 49 -27.51 -6.06 -4.06
C GLY A 49 -26.44 -5.01 -3.75
N ALA A 50 -25.21 -5.29 -4.19
CA ALA A 50 -24.10 -4.35 -4.13
C ALA A 50 -24.50 -3.01 -4.76
N GLY A 51 -24.38 -1.91 -4.00
CA GLY A 51 -24.39 -0.55 -4.54
C GLY A 51 -25.70 0.24 -4.49
N GLN A 52 -26.75 -0.22 -3.79
CA GLN A 52 -27.89 0.63 -3.49
C GLN A 52 -27.68 1.34 -2.15
N CYS A 53 -27.64 2.67 -2.19
CA CYS A 53 -27.78 3.49 -1.00
C CYS A 53 -29.20 3.25 -0.48
N ASP A 54 -29.34 2.77 0.76
CA ASP A 54 -30.64 2.79 1.43
C ASP A 54 -30.80 4.14 2.14
N ASP A 55 -32.03 4.67 2.21
CA ASP A 55 -32.34 5.90 2.97
C ASP A 55 -32.22 5.68 4.50
N ALA A 56 -31.50 4.65 4.93
CA ALA A 56 -31.33 4.31 6.32
C ALA A 56 -30.36 5.28 7.01
N PRO A 57 -30.66 5.74 8.24
CA PRO A 57 -29.89 6.77 8.93
C PRO A 57 -28.43 6.38 9.25
N ASP A 58 -28.09 5.10 9.17
CA ASP A 58 -26.77 4.56 9.50
C ASP A 58 -25.92 4.19 8.27
N GLY A 59 -26.30 4.65 7.07
CA GLY A 59 -25.48 4.53 5.87
C GLY A 59 -24.23 5.42 5.89
N TRP A 60 -23.42 5.35 4.83
CA TRP A 60 -22.35 6.31 4.57
C TRP A 60 -22.43 6.79 3.12
N GLU A 61 -22.20 8.08 2.89
CA GLU A 61 -22.13 8.69 1.57
C GLU A 61 -20.90 9.59 1.48
N GLY A 62 -20.23 9.57 0.32
CA GLY A 62 -19.09 10.45 0.04
C GLY A 62 -18.58 10.27 -1.39
N ASP A 63 -18.25 11.38 -2.06
CA ASP A 63 -17.68 11.40 -3.42
C ASP A 63 -18.51 10.63 -4.47
N GLY A 64 -19.84 10.64 -4.35
CA GLY A 64 -20.74 9.90 -5.25
C GLY A 64 -20.69 8.38 -5.06
N LEU A 65 -20.18 7.92 -3.92
CA LEU A 65 -20.20 6.54 -3.46
C LEU A 65 -21.04 6.44 -2.19
N CYS A 66 -21.56 5.24 -1.92
CA CYS A 66 -22.28 4.99 -0.69
C CYS A 66 -22.07 3.56 -0.18
N LEU A 67 -22.35 3.37 1.11
CA LEU A 67 -22.51 2.08 1.77
C LEU A 67 -23.88 2.09 2.44
N ASN A 68 -24.68 1.03 2.22
CA ASN A 68 -25.91 0.85 2.98
C ASN A 68 -25.59 0.66 4.48
N ALA A 69 -26.61 0.77 5.33
CA ALA A 69 -26.42 0.67 6.79
C ALA A 69 -25.78 -0.67 7.23
N ALA A 70 -26.08 -1.79 6.56
CA ALA A 70 -25.53 -3.10 6.92
C ALA A 70 -24.03 -3.19 6.60
N ASP A 71 -23.61 -2.73 5.42
CA ASP A 71 -22.22 -2.71 5.00
C ASP A 71 -21.41 -1.70 5.80
N ASN A 72 -21.98 -0.52 6.07
CA ASN A 72 -21.34 0.50 6.90
C ASN A 72 -21.04 -0.02 8.31
N ARG A 73 -21.98 -0.75 8.94
CA ARG A 73 -21.75 -1.40 10.24
C ARG A 73 -20.61 -2.43 10.21
N LYS A 74 -20.47 -3.21 9.12
CA LYS A 74 -19.35 -4.15 8.97
C LYS A 74 -18.01 -3.41 8.88
N VAL A 75 -17.99 -2.30 8.14
CA VAL A 75 -16.81 -1.44 8.01
C VAL A 75 -16.42 -0.80 9.35
N ASP A 76 -17.40 -0.28 10.11
CA ASP A 76 -17.17 0.29 11.44
C ASP A 76 -16.67 -0.76 12.45
N ALA A 77 -17.25 -1.97 12.42
CA ALA A 77 -16.77 -3.08 13.23
C ALA A 77 -15.33 -3.49 12.86
N TYR A 78 -14.97 -3.45 11.58
CA TYR A 78 -13.60 -3.69 11.14
C TYR A 78 -12.64 -2.60 11.62
N LEU A 79 -13.02 -1.31 11.52
CA LEU A 79 -12.23 -0.18 12.03
C LEU A 79 -11.98 -0.30 13.54
N ALA A 80 -12.99 -0.72 14.31
CA ALA A 80 -12.85 -0.95 15.75
C ALA A 80 -11.83 -2.07 16.06
N ARG A 81 -11.89 -3.20 15.33
CA ARG A 81 -10.91 -4.28 15.47
C ARG A 81 -9.50 -3.84 15.11
N ALA A 82 -9.34 -3.11 14.00
CA ALA A 82 -8.05 -2.55 13.59
C ALA A 82 -7.45 -1.62 14.65
N ARG A 83 -8.28 -0.72 15.22
CA ARG A 83 -7.88 0.18 16.31
C ARG A 83 -7.50 -0.57 17.59
N ALA A 84 -8.23 -1.62 17.94
CA ALA A 84 -7.92 -2.43 19.12
C ALA A 84 -6.62 -3.24 18.96
N ALA A 85 -6.32 -3.71 17.75
CA ALA A 85 -5.09 -4.45 17.45
C ALA A 85 -3.86 -3.55 17.27
N GLU A 86 -4.04 -2.29 16.89
CA GLU A 86 -2.95 -1.39 16.54
C GLU A 86 -1.87 -1.23 17.62
N PRO A 87 -2.17 -1.08 18.93
CA PRO A 87 -1.14 -0.88 19.94
C PRO A 87 -0.11 -2.00 20.02
N SER A 88 -0.54 -3.27 19.91
CA SER A 88 0.39 -4.41 19.93
C SER A 88 1.23 -4.47 18.65
N ILE A 89 0.61 -4.22 17.49
CA ILE A 89 1.30 -4.18 16.20
C ILE A 89 2.32 -3.03 16.19
N SER A 90 1.97 -1.86 16.72
CA SER A 90 2.86 -0.70 16.83
C SER A 90 4.06 -0.98 17.71
N HIS A 91 3.86 -1.66 18.84
CA HIS A 91 4.96 -2.07 19.71
C HIS A 91 5.97 -2.93 18.94
N GLU A 92 5.47 -3.92 18.21
CA GLU A 92 6.28 -4.80 17.36
C GLU A 92 7.01 -4.01 16.27
N VAL A 93 6.29 -3.24 15.43
CA VAL A 93 6.90 -2.48 14.33
C VAL A 93 7.94 -1.46 14.84
N ARG A 94 7.71 -0.81 15.98
CA ARG A 94 8.70 0.09 16.58
C ARG A 94 9.96 -0.64 17.03
N ALA A 95 9.82 -1.82 17.63
CA ALA A 95 10.98 -2.61 18.01
C ALA A 95 11.73 -3.15 16.77
N ALA A 96 11.02 -3.56 15.71
CA ALA A 96 11.64 -3.89 14.43
C ALA A 96 12.39 -2.68 13.81
N ALA A 97 11.82 -1.47 13.88
CA ALA A 97 12.46 -0.24 13.44
C ALA A 97 13.76 0.04 14.22
N VAL A 98 13.73 -0.05 15.55
CA VAL A 98 14.92 0.16 16.40
C VAL A 98 16.02 -0.86 16.07
N LEU A 99 15.69 -2.15 16.02
CA LEU A 99 16.66 -3.23 15.78
C LEU A 99 17.29 -3.16 14.38
N SER A 100 16.50 -2.75 13.39
CA SER A 100 16.96 -2.56 12.01
C SER A 100 17.57 -1.18 11.74
N LYS A 101 17.56 -0.27 12.72
CA LYS A 101 17.98 1.14 12.59
C LYS A 101 17.21 1.91 11.52
N ALA A 102 15.91 1.63 11.41
CA ALA A 102 14.99 2.36 10.55
C ALA A 102 14.51 3.65 11.22
N GLU A 103 14.20 4.64 10.38
CA GLU A 103 13.29 5.71 10.77
C GLU A 103 11.84 5.25 10.53
N LEU A 104 10.98 5.44 11.53
CA LEU A 104 9.54 5.17 11.43
C LEU A 104 8.82 6.47 11.06
N VAL A 105 8.53 6.64 9.77
CA VAL A 105 7.98 7.89 9.22
C VAL A 105 6.45 7.86 9.18
N GLY A 106 5.81 9.00 9.46
CA GLY A 106 4.36 9.15 9.34
C GLY A 106 3.54 8.33 10.34
N PHE A 107 4.11 8.01 11.51
CA PHE A 107 3.47 7.18 12.54
C PHE A 107 2.10 7.72 13.00
N ASP A 108 1.89 9.03 12.97
CA ASP A 108 0.59 9.63 13.31
C ASP A 108 -0.54 9.21 12.35
N TYR A 109 -0.20 8.79 11.13
CA TYR A 109 -1.13 8.33 10.09
C TYR A 109 -1.25 6.79 9.99
N ARG A 110 -0.76 6.07 11.01
CA ARG A 110 -0.74 4.61 11.03
C ARG A 110 -2.13 3.97 10.98
N LEU A 111 -3.14 4.64 11.50
CA LEU A 111 -4.53 4.25 11.35
C LEU A 111 -5.15 4.99 10.17
N LYS A 112 -5.79 4.26 9.26
CA LYS A 112 -6.57 4.87 8.18
C LYS A 112 -7.79 5.57 8.79
N SER A 113 -8.15 6.74 8.25
CA SER A 113 -9.37 7.43 8.70
C SER A 113 -10.61 6.60 8.35
N PRO A 114 -11.69 6.69 9.15
CA PRO A 114 -12.94 5.99 8.85
C PRO A 114 -13.46 6.30 7.45
N ASP A 115 -13.47 7.59 7.09
CA ASP A 115 -13.99 8.05 5.80
C ASP A 115 -13.17 7.52 4.61
N SER A 116 -11.84 7.51 4.71
CA SER A 116 -10.99 6.92 3.66
C SER A 116 -11.17 5.42 3.53
N LEU A 117 -11.48 4.71 4.61
CA LEU A 117 -11.72 3.27 4.57
C LEU A 117 -13.11 2.96 3.97
N LYS A 118 -14.16 3.69 4.39
CA LYS A 118 -15.51 3.57 3.84
C LYS A 118 -15.54 3.84 2.34
N ARG A 119 -14.91 4.95 1.90
CA ARG A 119 -14.73 5.27 0.48
C ARG A 119 -14.05 4.12 -0.28
N LYS A 120 -12.98 3.55 0.27
CA LYS A 120 -12.23 2.46 -0.37
C LYS A 120 -13.08 1.20 -0.52
N VAL A 121 -13.85 0.84 0.51
CA VAL A 121 -14.78 -0.30 0.45
C VAL A 121 -15.88 -0.04 -0.58
N ALA A 122 -16.50 1.14 -0.56
CA ALA A 122 -17.54 1.51 -1.51
C ALA A 122 -17.03 1.53 -2.96
N THR A 123 -15.79 1.98 -3.18
CA THR A 123 -15.15 1.90 -4.51
C THR A 123 -14.97 0.45 -4.96
N ASP A 124 -14.42 -0.44 -4.12
CA ASP A 124 -14.22 -1.85 -4.50
C ASP A 124 -15.54 -2.54 -4.83
N LEU A 125 -16.60 -2.34 -4.02
CA LEU A 125 -17.92 -2.90 -4.28
C LEU A 125 -18.56 -2.38 -5.58
N LYS A 126 -18.31 -1.11 -5.92
CA LYS A 126 -18.81 -0.52 -7.17
C LYS A 126 -18.05 -1.03 -8.39
N GLU A 127 -16.73 -1.18 -8.30
CA GLU A 127 -15.88 -1.67 -9.38
C GLU A 127 -15.98 -3.18 -9.57
N HIS A 128 -16.36 -3.90 -8.51
CA HIS A 128 -16.45 -5.35 -8.46
C HIS A 128 -17.78 -5.82 -7.84
N PRO A 129 -18.91 -5.71 -8.57
CA PRO A 129 -20.24 -6.03 -8.08
C PRO A 129 -20.43 -7.50 -7.66
N GLU A 130 -19.51 -8.39 -8.04
CA GLU A 130 -19.51 -9.80 -7.65
C GLU A 130 -19.06 -10.05 -6.20
N ARG A 131 -18.47 -9.04 -5.54
CA ARG A 131 -17.93 -9.15 -4.18
C ARG A 131 -18.90 -8.61 -3.15
N ASN A 132 -18.83 -9.15 -1.94
CA ASN A 132 -19.50 -8.56 -0.77
C ASN A 132 -18.50 -7.84 0.15
N THR A 133 -19.02 -7.07 1.12
CA THR A 133 -18.22 -6.30 2.07
C THR A 133 -17.23 -7.15 2.87
N ASP A 134 -17.60 -8.38 3.24
CA ASP A 134 -16.70 -9.27 4.00
C ASP A 134 -15.50 -9.70 3.14
N ASP A 135 -15.72 -9.99 1.85
CA ASP A 135 -14.65 -10.31 0.90
C ASP A 135 -13.67 -9.14 0.74
N VAL A 136 -14.19 -7.90 0.68
CA VAL A 136 -13.36 -6.69 0.57
C VAL A 136 -12.53 -6.49 1.84
N LEU A 137 -13.18 -6.55 3.01
CA LEU A 137 -12.54 -6.34 4.30
C LEU A 137 -11.49 -7.43 4.63
N ALA A 138 -11.72 -8.68 4.21
CA ALA A 138 -10.78 -9.78 4.40
C ALA A 138 -9.43 -9.58 3.68
N ARG A 139 -9.41 -8.78 2.61
CA ARG A 139 -8.23 -8.47 1.79
C ARG A 139 -7.62 -7.12 2.14
N LEU A 140 -8.30 -6.32 2.95
CA LEU A 140 -7.86 -4.98 3.33
C LEU A 140 -6.73 -5.06 4.36
N GLY A 141 -5.52 -4.68 3.94
CA GLY A 141 -4.33 -4.70 4.78
C GLY A 141 -3.85 -3.35 5.29
N ASP A 142 -4.31 -2.24 4.70
CA ASP A 142 -3.77 -0.89 4.95
C ASP A 142 -4.58 -0.07 5.96
N ALA A 143 -5.43 -0.71 6.76
CA ALA A 143 -6.15 -0.06 7.85
C ALA A 143 -5.22 0.29 9.03
N VAL A 144 -4.24 -0.57 9.28
CA VAL A 144 -3.06 -0.33 10.12
C VAL A 144 -1.85 -0.38 9.20
N ARG A 145 -1.08 0.70 9.11
CA ARG A 145 0.02 0.82 8.14
C ARG A 145 1.22 1.56 8.72
N TYR A 146 2.41 1.13 8.33
CA TYR A 146 3.66 1.75 8.77
C TYR A 146 4.59 1.97 7.58
N THR A 147 5.53 2.90 7.74
CA THR A 147 6.60 3.10 6.79
C THR A 147 7.93 3.10 7.53
N LEU A 148 8.81 2.16 7.19
CA LEU A 148 10.17 2.12 7.66
C LEU A 148 11.11 2.61 6.56
N GLN A 149 12.05 3.48 6.96
CA GLN A 149 12.95 4.14 6.04
C GLN A 149 14.41 3.95 6.45
N TRP A 150 15.28 3.69 5.48
CA TRP A 150 16.72 3.60 5.66
C TRP A 150 17.46 4.34 4.54
N PRO A 151 18.67 4.88 4.80
CA PRO A 151 19.56 5.31 3.73
C PRO A 151 19.90 4.14 2.78
N ASP A 152 20.13 4.43 1.50
CA ASP A 152 20.32 3.45 0.42
C ASP A 152 21.31 2.33 0.79
N GLY A 153 22.50 2.69 1.27
CA GLY A 153 23.55 1.72 1.64
C GLY A 153 23.21 0.83 2.86
N ARG A 154 22.11 1.10 3.57
CA ARG A 154 21.61 0.26 4.67
C ARG A 154 20.26 -0.39 4.37
N TYR A 155 19.64 -0.08 3.23
CA TYR A 155 18.27 -0.48 2.91
C TYR A 155 18.06 -1.99 2.96
N VAL A 156 18.83 -2.78 2.19
CA VAL A 156 18.67 -4.25 2.14
C VAL A 156 18.87 -4.88 3.51
N LYS A 157 19.94 -4.52 4.22
CA LYS A 157 20.21 -5.04 5.57
C LYS A 157 19.09 -4.67 6.55
N GLY A 158 18.60 -3.44 6.49
CA GLY A 158 17.51 -2.94 7.33
C GLY A 158 16.22 -3.72 7.09
N VAL A 159 15.81 -3.89 5.82
CA VAL A 159 14.65 -4.67 5.44
C VAL A 159 14.75 -6.11 5.93
N THR A 160 15.88 -6.78 5.70
CA THR A 160 16.08 -8.17 6.13
C THR A 160 15.94 -8.33 7.64
N ILE A 161 16.51 -7.41 8.43
CA ILE A 161 16.39 -7.45 9.89
C ILE A 161 14.95 -7.18 10.31
N ALA A 162 14.32 -6.13 9.80
CA ALA A 162 12.95 -5.75 10.18
C ALA A 162 11.94 -6.85 9.86
N SER A 163 11.99 -7.42 8.66
CA SER A 163 11.09 -8.49 8.23
C SER A 163 11.30 -9.78 9.03
N THR A 164 12.56 -10.10 9.37
CA THR A 164 12.91 -11.25 10.21
C THR A 164 12.39 -11.08 11.64
N VAL A 165 12.52 -9.87 12.21
CA VAL A 165 11.99 -9.57 13.56
C VAL A 165 10.46 -9.69 13.58
N LEU A 166 9.77 -9.10 12.60
CA LEU A 166 8.31 -9.21 12.49
C LEU A 166 7.85 -10.67 12.37
N SER A 167 8.50 -11.45 11.49
CA SER A 167 8.25 -12.89 11.35
C SER A 167 8.56 -13.66 12.65
N GLY A 168 9.61 -13.27 13.38
CA GLY A 168 10.02 -13.88 14.64
C GLY A 168 8.97 -13.75 15.76
N TRP A 169 8.13 -12.72 15.74
CA TRP A 169 6.97 -12.60 16.63
C TRP A 169 5.73 -13.37 16.15
N GLY A 170 5.81 -14.08 15.03
CA GLY A 170 4.71 -14.86 14.49
C GLY A 170 3.81 -14.09 13.53
N ASN A 171 4.27 -12.95 12.99
CA ASN A 171 3.53 -12.26 11.93
C ASN A 171 3.70 -12.98 10.60
N ASP A 172 2.61 -13.53 10.06
CA ASP A 172 2.63 -14.21 8.76
C ASP A 172 2.70 -13.18 7.63
N THR A 173 3.62 -13.33 6.68
CA THR A 173 3.62 -12.50 5.47
C THR A 173 2.46 -12.87 4.56
N THR A 174 1.60 -11.90 4.24
CA THR A 174 0.44 -12.08 3.34
C THR A 174 0.63 -11.45 1.97
N LYS A 175 1.60 -10.52 1.85
CA LYS A 175 1.94 -9.85 0.60
C LYS A 175 3.41 -9.44 0.61
N TRP A 176 4.09 -9.64 -0.52
CA TRP A 176 5.47 -9.18 -0.74
C TRP A 176 5.61 -8.55 -2.13
N SER A 177 5.29 -7.26 -2.24
CA SER A 177 5.32 -6.54 -3.51
C SER A 177 6.63 -5.75 -3.63
N ASN A 178 7.65 -6.39 -4.18
CA ASN A 178 8.94 -5.78 -4.48
C ASN A 178 8.92 -5.14 -5.88
N THR A 179 9.05 -3.82 -5.97
CA THR A 179 9.00 -3.09 -7.24
C THR A 179 10.33 -2.43 -7.62
N TRP A 180 11.39 -2.63 -6.84
CA TRP A 180 12.71 -2.03 -7.09
C TRP A 180 13.26 -2.36 -8.48
N GLY A 181 13.02 -3.59 -8.96
CA GLY A 181 13.48 -4.05 -10.28
C GLY A 181 12.64 -3.63 -11.48
N ARG A 182 11.52 -2.92 -11.29
CA ARG A 182 10.68 -2.46 -12.42
C ARG A 182 11.36 -1.34 -13.17
N GLU A 183 11.24 -1.28 -14.49
CA GLU A 183 11.78 -0.16 -15.27
C GLU A 183 11.06 1.16 -14.97
N LYS A 184 9.72 1.11 -14.90
CA LYS A 184 8.84 2.27 -14.69
C LYS A 184 7.94 2.10 -13.47
N GLY A 185 7.39 3.23 -13.02
CA GLY A 185 6.46 3.30 -11.90
C GLY A 185 7.11 3.18 -10.53
N TYR A 186 6.25 2.97 -9.52
CA TYR A 186 6.59 3.00 -8.10
C TYR A 186 7.85 2.19 -7.73
N LYS A 187 8.73 2.81 -6.94
CA LYS A 187 9.96 2.19 -6.39
C LYS A 187 9.84 2.00 -4.89
N GLY A 188 9.88 0.76 -4.44
CA GLY A 188 9.82 0.42 -3.02
C GLY A 188 9.50 -1.04 -2.80
N LEU A 189 9.30 -1.40 -1.54
CA LEU A 189 8.80 -2.72 -1.17
C LEU A 189 7.57 -2.53 -0.27
N ASN A 190 6.42 -2.96 -0.75
CA ASN A 190 5.18 -2.93 0.01
C ASN A 190 4.83 -4.34 0.52
N THR A 191 4.72 -4.50 1.83
CA THR A 191 4.53 -5.80 2.48
C THR A 191 3.26 -5.81 3.31
N GLY A 192 2.57 -6.95 3.30
CA GLY A 192 1.40 -7.22 4.12
C GLY A 192 1.72 -8.31 5.13
N TRP A 193 1.17 -8.14 6.33
CA TRP A 193 1.41 -9.02 7.47
C TRP A 193 0.10 -9.34 8.17
N ARG A 194 0.07 -10.47 8.87
CA ARG A 194 -1.06 -10.86 9.73
C ARG A 194 -0.58 -11.06 11.15
N ALA A 195 -1.10 -10.25 12.07
CA ALA A 195 -0.80 -10.37 13.49
C ALA A 195 -1.27 -11.72 14.05
N PRO A 196 -0.45 -12.46 14.81
CA PRO A 196 -0.79 -13.83 15.24
C PRO A 196 -2.01 -13.88 16.17
N GLY A 197 -2.12 -12.95 17.12
CA GLY A 197 -3.20 -12.92 18.11
C GLY A 197 -4.51 -12.37 17.55
N SER A 198 -4.52 -11.09 17.13
CA SER A 198 -5.73 -10.42 16.65
C SER A 198 -6.16 -10.84 15.24
N ARG A 199 -5.28 -11.52 14.48
CA ARG A 199 -5.42 -11.84 13.06
C ARG A 199 -5.62 -10.62 12.15
N GLN A 200 -5.48 -9.41 12.70
CA GLN A 200 -5.56 -8.15 11.98
C GLN A 200 -4.45 -8.09 10.93
N LEU A 201 -4.84 -7.73 9.71
CA LEU A 201 -3.88 -7.42 8.66
C LEU A 201 -3.29 -6.03 8.89
N PHE A 202 -2.00 -5.90 8.64
CA PHE A 202 -1.32 -4.61 8.62
C PHE A 202 -0.31 -4.53 7.48
N GLU A 203 -0.04 -3.31 7.04
CA GLU A 203 0.92 -3.01 5.99
C GLU A 203 2.21 -2.46 6.59
N VAL A 204 3.36 -2.90 6.07
CA VAL A 204 4.63 -2.22 6.31
C VAL A 204 5.28 -1.91 4.97
N GLN A 205 5.49 -0.64 4.71
CA GLN A 205 6.18 -0.14 3.53
C GLN A 205 7.65 0.10 3.85
N PHE A 206 8.54 -0.36 2.97
CA PHE A 206 9.97 -0.18 3.11
C PHE A 206 10.49 0.76 2.03
N HIS A 207 11.13 1.84 2.45
CA HIS A 207 11.59 2.91 1.58
C HIS A 207 13.03 3.36 1.86
N THR A 208 13.59 4.05 0.88
CA THR A 208 14.69 5.00 1.08
C THR A 208 14.14 6.42 1.17
N PRO A 209 14.91 7.43 1.62
CA PRO A 209 14.52 8.84 1.53
C PRO A 209 14.02 9.25 0.15
N ALA A 210 14.79 8.93 -0.90
CA ALA A 210 14.44 9.27 -2.28
C ALA A 210 13.14 8.58 -2.74
N SER A 211 12.97 7.30 -2.42
CA SER A 211 11.78 6.56 -2.85
C SER A 211 10.52 6.96 -2.10
N LYS A 212 10.64 7.34 -0.81
CA LYS A 212 9.52 7.89 -0.04
C LYS A 212 9.10 9.27 -0.56
N PHE A 213 10.08 10.15 -0.82
CA PHE A 213 9.81 11.46 -1.41
C PHE A 213 9.10 11.31 -2.76
N ALA A 214 9.58 10.41 -3.63
CA ALA A 214 8.95 10.12 -4.91
C ALA A 214 7.49 9.63 -4.74
N GLN A 215 7.22 8.74 -3.77
CA GLN A 215 5.86 8.31 -3.45
C GLN A 215 4.96 9.50 -3.06
N GLU A 216 5.42 10.39 -2.18
CA GLU A 216 4.63 11.54 -1.73
C GLU A 216 4.39 12.56 -2.85
N ALA A 217 5.42 12.83 -3.66
CA ALA A 217 5.32 13.74 -4.79
C ALA A 217 4.33 13.23 -5.86
N THR A 218 4.41 11.93 -6.17
CA THR A 218 3.53 11.29 -7.16
C THR A 218 2.11 11.06 -6.65
N HIS A 219 1.88 10.98 -5.34
CA HIS A 219 0.55 10.73 -4.79
C HIS A 219 -0.48 11.77 -5.26
N LYS A 220 -0.13 13.07 -5.29
CA LYS A 220 -1.04 14.12 -5.79
C LYS A 220 -1.37 13.95 -7.27
N LEU A 221 -0.40 13.53 -8.08
CA LEU A 221 -0.58 13.26 -9.50
C LEU A 221 -1.48 12.06 -9.73
N TYR A 222 -1.30 11.01 -8.92
CA TYR A 222 -2.14 9.82 -8.93
C TYR A 222 -3.60 10.14 -8.52
N GLU A 223 -3.79 10.96 -7.49
CA GLU A 223 -5.11 11.41 -7.04
C GLU A 223 -5.86 12.16 -8.15
N GLU A 224 -5.17 13.00 -8.93
CA GLU A 224 -5.76 13.63 -10.11
C GLU A 224 -6.01 12.62 -11.23
N GLN A 225 -5.03 11.74 -11.51
CA GLN A 225 -5.09 10.77 -12.61
C GLN A 225 -6.26 9.80 -12.46
N ARG A 226 -6.62 9.40 -11.24
CA ARG A 226 -7.68 8.42 -10.99
C ARG A 226 -9.10 8.99 -11.08
N LEU A 227 -9.26 10.32 -11.14
CA LEU A 227 -10.60 10.90 -11.25
C LEU A 227 -11.26 10.51 -12.59
N PRO A 228 -12.56 10.16 -12.58
CA PRO A 228 -13.30 9.91 -13.82
C PRO A 228 -13.32 11.13 -14.76
N SER A 229 -13.25 12.34 -14.21
CA SER A 229 -13.27 13.61 -14.94
C SER A 229 -11.94 13.95 -15.64
N THR A 230 -10.85 13.24 -15.33
CA THR A 230 -9.54 13.54 -15.92
C THR A 230 -9.47 13.01 -17.35
N SER A 231 -9.12 13.89 -18.30
CA SER A 231 -9.07 13.50 -19.73
C SER A 231 -7.97 12.46 -20.02
N PRO A 232 -8.11 11.64 -21.08
CA PRO A 232 -7.08 10.68 -21.48
C PRO A 232 -5.70 11.31 -21.69
N GLU A 233 -5.64 12.49 -22.31
CA GLU A 233 -4.40 13.24 -22.56
C GLU A 233 -3.76 13.66 -21.25
N ARG A 234 -4.56 14.17 -20.30
CA ARG A 234 -4.07 14.55 -18.98
C ARG A 234 -3.61 13.34 -18.18
N LYS A 235 -4.31 12.20 -18.25
CA LYS A 235 -3.87 10.94 -17.63
C LYS A 235 -2.52 10.48 -18.17
N LYS A 236 -2.28 10.62 -19.47
CA LYS A 236 -0.98 10.29 -20.10
C LYS A 236 0.13 11.22 -19.62
N GLU A 237 -0.13 12.52 -19.53
CA GLU A 237 0.82 13.49 -19.00
C GLU A 237 1.16 13.20 -17.53
N LEU A 238 0.15 12.99 -16.70
CA LEU A 238 0.33 12.62 -15.29
C LEU A 238 1.12 11.31 -15.14
N GLN A 239 0.90 10.33 -16.00
CA GLN A 239 1.67 9.09 -15.99
C GLN A 239 3.14 9.35 -16.31
N HIS A 240 3.43 10.14 -17.34
CA HIS A 240 4.81 10.47 -17.72
C HIS A 240 5.54 11.22 -16.60
N GLN A 241 4.88 12.16 -15.93
CA GLN A 241 5.44 12.87 -14.78
C GLN A 241 5.76 11.92 -13.61
N GLN A 242 4.86 11.00 -13.30
CA GLN A 242 5.09 10.00 -12.25
C GLN A 242 6.26 9.06 -12.58
N ASP A 243 6.32 8.58 -13.83
CA ASP A 243 7.40 7.72 -14.29
C ASP A 243 8.75 8.44 -14.24
N ALA A 244 8.81 9.72 -14.63
CA ALA A 244 10.03 10.53 -14.55
C ALA A 244 10.51 10.71 -13.10
N ILE A 245 9.59 10.98 -12.17
CA ILE A 245 9.92 11.12 -10.74
C ILE A 245 10.50 9.81 -10.19
N PHE A 246 9.87 8.67 -10.48
CA PHE A 246 10.35 7.37 -10.00
C PHE A 246 11.61 6.87 -10.71
N ALA A 247 11.83 7.24 -11.98
CA ALA A 247 13.05 6.91 -12.72
C ALA A 247 14.29 7.57 -12.09
N ALA A 248 14.12 8.73 -11.43
CA ALA A 248 15.20 9.43 -10.73
C ALA A 248 15.55 8.81 -9.36
N VAL A 249 14.79 7.83 -8.87
CA VAL A 249 15.04 7.19 -7.57
C VAL A 249 16.21 6.20 -7.71
N PRO A 250 17.31 6.38 -6.95
CA PRO A 250 18.38 5.38 -6.91
C PRO A 250 17.84 4.04 -6.39
N VAL A 251 18.19 2.95 -7.09
CA VAL A 251 17.86 1.60 -6.65
C VAL A 251 18.98 1.09 -5.74
N PRO A 252 18.73 0.78 -4.46
CA PRO A 252 19.76 0.24 -3.59
C PRO A 252 20.28 -1.11 -4.08
N ASP A 253 21.59 -1.32 -3.96
CA ASP A 253 22.22 -2.58 -4.35
C ASP A 253 21.56 -3.78 -3.66
N GLY A 254 21.17 -4.78 -4.46
CA GLY A 254 20.47 -5.98 -3.98
C GLY A 254 18.99 -5.81 -3.65
N ALA A 255 18.42 -4.61 -3.69
CA ALA A 255 17.01 -4.39 -3.39
C ALA A 255 16.03 -5.18 -4.30
N PRO A 256 16.28 -5.34 -5.62
CA PRO A 256 15.44 -6.18 -6.47
C PRO A 256 15.40 -7.66 -6.07
N ALA A 257 16.41 -8.16 -5.34
CA ALA A 257 16.52 -9.55 -4.93
C ALA A 257 15.89 -9.84 -3.54
N LEU A 258 15.38 -8.83 -2.84
CA LEU A 258 14.72 -9.01 -1.54
C LEU A 258 13.48 -9.89 -1.67
N SER A 259 13.45 -10.99 -0.91
CA SER A 259 12.34 -11.93 -0.78
C SER A 259 11.73 -11.87 0.62
N SER A 260 10.49 -12.35 0.74
CA SER A 260 9.82 -12.47 2.03
C SER A 260 10.58 -13.42 2.96
N PRO A 261 10.56 -13.18 4.29
CA PRO A 261 11.14 -14.13 5.22
C PRO A 261 10.45 -15.50 5.07
N THR A 262 11.22 -16.58 5.15
CA THR A 262 10.67 -17.93 5.12
C THR A 262 9.72 -18.11 6.30
N ALA A 263 8.51 -18.62 6.04
CA ALA A 263 7.58 -18.96 7.09
C ALA A 263 8.22 -19.98 8.03
N ARG A 264 8.08 -19.77 9.34
CA ARG A 264 8.53 -20.74 10.33
C ARG A 264 7.75 -22.05 10.08
N PRO A 265 8.39 -23.23 10.03
CA PRO A 265 7.63 -24.47 10.08
C PRO A 265 6.75 -24.45 11.32
N ALA A 266 5.48 -24.83 11.17
CA ALA A 266 4.59 -24.98 12.31
C ALA A 266 5.27 -25.93 13.29
N SER A 267 5.45 -25.51 14.54
CA SER A 267 5.93 -26.42 15.58
C SER A 267 4.88 -27.51 15.67
N ALA A 268 5.26 -28.75 15.36
CA ALA A 268 4.40 -29.90 15.57
C ALA A 268 3.97 -29.88 17.04
N ALA A 269 2.66 -29.79 17.27
CA ALA A 269 2.06 -29.92 18.57
C ALA A 269 2.01 -31.40 18.98
#